data_AF-A0A2D0S5L9-F1
#
_entry.id   AF-A0A2D0S5L9-F1
#
_cell.length_a   1.000
_cell.length_b   1.000
_cell.length_c   1.000
_cell.angle_alpha   90.00
_cell.angle_beta   90.00
_cell.angle_gamma   90.00
#
_symmetry.space_group_name_H-M   'P 1'
#
loop_
_entity.id
_entity.type
_entity.pdbx_description
1 polymer ?
#
loop_
_entity_poly.entity_id
_entity_poly.type
_entity_poly.pdbx_seq_one_letter_code
_entity_poly.pdbx_strand_id
1 'polypeptide(L)'
;MLADRSPVVQALLGTLFTWGLTAAGAALVFIFSGTQKRILDGSLGFAAGVMLAASYWSLLAPAIEMAEKSGKYGAFAFLPVAIGFVLGAAFVYFADLMMPFLGVETDPHLALTLPSDAKPVKAKVEDPVASSTTEELSIRIDKIENGEVHHRRKATHSGQVAEEKEVSARSQEVICQSASSWRRIVLLILAITIHNIPEGLAVGVGFGAAGKTSSATFESARNLAIGIGIQNFPEGLAVSLPLRCSGMSKWRAFWYGQLSGMVEPVAGLLGAVAVVLAEPLLPYALAFAAGAMVYVVVDDIIPEAQVSGNGKLASWTSILGFIVMMSLDVGLG
;
A
#
# COMPACT_ATOMS: atom_id res chain seq x y z
N MET A 1 -15.07 1.79 -24.24
CA MET A 1 -14.13 1.56 -25.36
C MET A 1 -14.95 1.25 -26.60
N LEU A 2 -14.92 2.11 -27.63
CA LEU A 2 -15.75 1.99 -28.83
C LEU A 2 -14.85 1.81 -30.05
N ALA A 3 -15.18 0.86 -30.93
CA ALA A 3 -14.33 0.45 -32.05
C ALA A 3 -14.07 1.57 -33.07
N ASP A 4 -15.04 2.46 -33.30
CA ASP A 4 -14.97 3.48 -34.38
C ASP A 4 -14.37 4.83 -33.94
N ARG A 5 -13.47 4.82 -32.95
CA ARG A 5 -12.84 6.03 -32.41
C ARG A 5 -11.33 6.03 -32.67
N SER A 6 -10.72 7.22 -32.66
CA SER A 6 -9.26 7.32 -32.83
C SER A 6 -8.52 6.61 -31.69
N PRO A 7 -7.30 6.10 -31.93
CA PRO A 7 -6.48 5.43 -30.91
C PRO A 7 -6.31 6.25 -29.63
N VAL A 8 -6.16 7.57 -29.78
CA VAL A 8 -6.03 8.52 -28.65
C VAL A 8 -7.31 8.59 -27.82
N VAL A 9 -8.48 8.61 -28.47
CA VAL A 9 -9.78 8.63 -27.77
C VAL A 9 -10.02 7.27 -27.09
N GLN A 10 -9.62 6.16 -27.70
CA GLN A 10 -9.74 4.84 -27.09
C GLN A 10 -8.82 4.71 -25.87
N ALA A 11 -7.58 5.18 -25.95
CA ALA A 11 -6.65 5.25 -24.83
C ALA A 11 -7.21 6.09 -23.67
N LEU A 12 -7.77 7.27 -23.97
CA LEU A 12 -8.40 8.12 -22.97
C LEU A 12 -9.62 7.43 -22.33
N LEU A 13 -10.50 6.81 -23.12
CA LEU A 13 -11.65 6.08 -22.59
C LEU A 13 -11.24 4.85 -21.78
N GLY A 14 -10.16 4.17 -22.18
CA GLY A 14 -9.62 3.04 -21.46
C GLY A 14 -9.04 3.43 -20.11
N THR A 15 -8.24 4.49 -20.08
CA THR A 15 -7.63 4.98 -18.84
C THR A 15 -8.60 5.74 -17.93
N LEU A 16 -9.63 6.38 -18.47
CA LEU A 16 -10.75 6.88 -17.65
C LEU A 16 -11.56 5.75 -17.04
N PHE A 17 -11.65 4.60 -17.72
CA PHE A 17 -12.30 3.42 -17.16
C PHE A 17 -11.48 2.83 -16.01
N THR A 18 -10.17 2.65 -16.18
CA THR A 18 -9.30 2.12 -15.11
C THR A 18 -9.29 3.05 -13.89
N TRP A 19 -9.07 4.36 -14.10
CA TRP A 19 -9.18 5.36 -13.04
C TRP A 19 -10.57 5.38 -12.40
N GLY A 20 -11.62 5.21 -13.19
CA GLY A 20 -13.00 5.13 -12.71
C GLY A 20 -13.21 3.97 -11.73
N LEU A 21 -12.54 2.84 -11.95
CA LEU A 21 -12.55 1.72 -11.01
C LEU A 21 -11.73 2.00 -9.75
N THR A 22 -10.59 2.69 -9.85
CA THR A 22 -9.87 3.22 -8.68
C THR A 22 -10.77 4.13 -7.84
N ALA A 23 -11.47 5.06 -8.50
CA ALA A 23 -12.40 5.97 -7.84
C ALA A 23 -13.59 5.23 -7.20
N ALA A 24 -14.13 4.21 -7.88
CA ALA A 24 -15.21 3.38 -7.34
C ALA A 24 -14.76 2.58 -6.11
N GLY A 25 -13.54 2.04 -6.14
CA GLY A 25 -12.89 1.40 -4.99
C GLY A 25 -12.72 2.36 -3.82
N ALA A 26 -12.19 3.55 -4.09
CA ALA A 26 -12.02 4.59 -3.07
C ALA A 26 -13.35 5.03 -2.44
N ALA A 27 -14.43 5.06 -3.21
CA ALA A 27 -15.77 5.44 -2.76
C ALA A 27 -16.39 4.44 -1.75
N LEU A 28 -15.88 3.21 -1.66
CA LEU A 28 -16.33 2.26 -0.64
C LEU A 28 -16.11 2.76 0.80
N VAL A 29 -15.25 3.76 1.00
CA VAL A 29 -15.07 4.47 2.29
C VAL A 29 -16.35 5.15 2.81
N PHE A 30 -17.33 5.40 1.93
CA PHE A 30 -18.62 5.94 2.33
C PHE A 30 -19.51 4.90 3.00
N ILE A 31 -19.36 3.63 2.59
CA ILE A 31 -20.13 2.46 3.04
C ILE A 31 -19.45 1.83 4.25
N PHE A 32 -18.16 1.53 4.16
CA PHE A 32 -17.40 0.90 5.23
C PHE A 32 -16.96 1.94 6.26
N SER A 33 -17.28 1.68 7.53
CA SER A 33 -16.75 2.48 8.64
C SER A 33 -15.48 1.81 9.16
N GLY A 34 -14.36 2.54 9.17
CA GLY A 34 -13.06 2.09 9.69
C GLY A 34 -13.01 1.78 11.19
N THR A 35 -14.18 1.62 11.83
CA THR A 35 -14.33 1.42 13.27
C THR A 35 -14.11 -0.04 13.67
N GLN A 36 -14.30 -1.00 12.75
CA GLN A 36 -14.17 -2.43 13.06
C GLN A 36 -12.84 -2.98 12.52
N LYS A 37 -11.86 -3.15 13.41
CA LYS A 37 -10.51 -3.67 13.09
C LYS A 37 -10.53 -4.98 12.30
N ARG A 38 -11.50 -5.88 12.55
CA ARG A 38 -11.68 -7.12 11.78
C ARG A 38 -11.99 -6.89 10.29
N ILE A 39 -12.85 -5.91 9.98
CA ILE A 39 -13.21 -5.60 8.59
C ILE A 39 -12.01 -4.95 7.90
N LEU A 40 -11.29 -4.08 8.61
CA LEU A 40 -10.06 -3.46 8.11
C LEU A 40 -9.01 -4.51 7.76
N ASP A 41 -8.62 -5.35 8.72
CA ASP A 41 -7.60 -6.39 8.51
C ASP A 41 -8.00 -7.37 7.39
N GLY A 42 -9.28 -7.75 7.34
CA GLY A 42 -9.81 -8.61 6.27
C GLY A 42 -9.79 -7.92 4.90
N SER A 43 -10.10 -6.62 4.83
CA SER A 43 -10.05 -5.85 3.58
C SER A 43 -8.63 -5.64 3.09
N LEU A 44 -7.68 -5.37 4.00
CA LEU A 44 -6.26 -5.24 3.68
C LEU A 44 -5.67 -6.57 3.22
N GLY A 45 -6.00 -7.67 3.91
CA GLY A 45 -5.63 -9.01 3.48
C GLY A 45 -6.16 -9.33 2.08
N PHE A 46 -7.45 -9.08 1.83
CA PHE A 46 -8.05 -9.23 0.50
C PHE A 46 -7.32 -8.41 -0.57
N ALA A 47 -7.08 -7.12 -0.31
CA ALA A 47 -6.35 -6.24 -1.23
C ALA A 47 -4.94 -6.76 -1.54
N ALA A 48 -4.18 -7.17 -0.52
CA ALA A 48 -2.85 -7.79 -0.71
C ALA A 48 -2.91 -9.02 -1.63
N GLY A 49 -3.94 -9.86 -1.46
CA GLY A 49 -4.18 -11.02 -2.31
C GLY A 49 -4.39 -10.65 -3.77
N VAL A 50 -5.29 -9.68 -4.03
CA VAL A 50 -5.56 -9.17 -5.37
C VAL A 50 -4.29 -8.60 -5.99
N MET A 51 -3.57 -7.72 -5.28
CA MET A 51 -2.37 -7.05 -5.79
C MET A 51 -1.24 -8.04 -6.12
N LEU A 52 -1.04 -9.08 -5.31
CA LEU A 52 -0.05 -10.14 -5.61
C LEU A 52 -0.40 -10.94 -6.87
N ALA A 53 -1.68 -11.27 -7.06
CA ALA A 53 -2.12 -11.95 -8.28
C ALA A 53 -1.95 -11.03 -9.50
N ALA A 54 -2.43 -9.79 -9.42
CA ALA A 54 -2.35 -8.83 -10.51
C ALA A 54 -0.89 -8.53 -10.91
N SER A 55 0.02 -8.44 -9.93
CA SER A 55 1.46 -8.30 -10.17
C SER A 55 2.02 -9.38 -11.10
N TYR A 56 1.53 -10.62 -11.01
CA TYR A 56 1.96 -11.69 -11.92
C TYR A 56 1.17 -11.69 -13.23
N TRP A 57 -0.16 -11.82 -13.18
CA TRP A 57 -0.97 -12.07 -14.38
C TRP A 57 -1.16 -10.83 -15.25
N SER A 58 -1.36 -9.66 -14.65
CA SER A 58 -1.70 -8.44 -15.37
C SER A 58 -0.46 -7.60 -15.70
N LEU A 59 0.67 -7.83 -15.01
CA LEU A 59 1.91 -7.07 -15.20
C LEU A 59 3.09 -7.94 -15.67
N LEU A 60 3.51 -8.92 -14.86
CA LEU A 60 4.73 -9.69 -15.13
C LEU A 60 4.61 -10.62 -16.34
N ALA A 61 3.50 -11.36 -16.46
CA ALA A 61 3.26 -12.28 -17.56
C ALA A 61 3.21 -11.55 -18.92
N PRO A 62 2.46 -10.43 -19.08
CA PRO A 62 2.54 -9.60 -20.28
C PRO A 62 3.94 -9.04 -20.53
N ALA A 63 4.66 -8.60 -19.49
CA ALA A 63 6.02 -8.10 -19.64
C ALA A 63 6.98 -9.18 -20.21
N ILE A 64 6.88 -10.42 -19.71
CA ILE A 64 7.65 -11.58 -20.19
C ILE A 64 7.29 -11.87 -21.65
N GLU A 65 6.00 -11.97 -21.96
CA GLU A 65 5.53 -12.26 -23.32
C GLU A 65 6.00 -11.19 -24.32
N MET A 66 5.94 -9.91 -23.94
CA MET A 66 6.45 -8.80 -24.76
C MET A 66 7.97 -8.88 -24.95
N ALA A 67 8.72 -9.24 -23.90
CA ALA A 67 10.16 -9.40 -23.98
C ALA A 67 10.56 -10.56 -24.92
N GLU A 68 9.85 -11.69 -24.85
CA GLU A 68 10.05 -12.86 -25.72
C GLU A 68 9.72 -12.54 -27.19
N LYS A 69 8.54 -11.95 -27.44
CA LYS A 69 8.08 -11.59 -28.79
C LYS A 69 8.93 -10.50 -29.45
N SER A 70 9.61 -9.67 -28.68
CA SER A 70 10.47 -8.61 -29.22
C SER A 70 11.63 -9.15 -30.07
N GLY A 71 12.01 -10.43 -29.89
CA GLY A 71 13.12 -11.07 -30.62
C GLY A 71 14.51 -10.51 -30.32
N LYS A 72 14.63 -9.46 -29.49
CA LYS A 72 15.90 -8.78 -29.18
C LYS A 72 16.75 -9.53 -28.17
N TYR A 73 16.12 -10.29 -27.27
CA TYR A 73 16.79 -10.86 -26.10
C TYR A 73 17.05 -12.37 -26.20
N GLY A 74 16.42 -13.08 -27.16
CA GLY A 74 16.57 -14.54 -27.31
C GLY A 74 16.29 -15.27 -25.99
N ALA A 75 17.20 -16.14 -25.56
CA ALA A 75 17.11 -16.87 -24.29
C ALA A 75 17.17 -15.96 -23.04
N PHE A 76 17.57 -14.69 -23.18
CA PHE A 76 17.69 -13.73 -22.08
C PHE A 76 16.46 -12.81 -21.96
N ALA A 77 15.28 -13.21 -22.46
CA ALA A 77 14.04 -12.45 -22.33
C ALA A 77 13.65 -12.14 -20.87
N PHE A 78 14.15 -12.94 -19.91
CA PHE A 78 13.97 -12.67 -18.47
C PHE A 78 14.72 -11.42 -17.99
N LEU A 79 15.78 -10.98 -18.69
CA LEU A 79 16.65 -9.88 -18.25
C LEU A 79 15.92 -8.52 -18.15
N PRO A 80 15.20 -8.04 -19.19
CA PRO A 80 14.46 -6.77 -19.07
C PRO A 80 13.41 -6.81 -17.95
N VAL A 81 12.75 -7.95 -17.78
CA VAL A 81 11.75 -8.16 -16.72
C VAL A 81 12.40 -8.15 -15.34
N ALA A 82 13.49 -8.90 -15.15
CA ALA A 82 14.21 -8.94 -13.88
C ALA A 82 14.77 -7.56 -13.50
N ILE A 83 15.34 -6.82 -14.45
CA ILE A 83 15.83 -5.46 -14.23
C ILE A 83 14.68 -4.54 -13.82
N GLY A 84 13.58 -4.53 -14.59
CA GLY A 84 12.41 -3.72 -14.26
C GLY A 84 11.90 -4.03 -12.86
N PHE A 85 11.69 -5.31 -12.57
CA PHE A 85 11.19 -5.80 -11.27
C PHE A 85 12.06 -5.36 -10.10
N VAL A 86 13.39 -5.57 -10.18
CA VAL A 86 14.31 -5.16 -9.12
C VAL A 86 14.35 -3.64 -8.98
N LEU A 87 14.35 -2.89 -10.08
CA LEU A 87 14.31 -1.42 -10.03
C LEU A 87 13.02 -0.90 -9.40
N GLY A 88 11.88 -1.55 -9.64
CA GLY A 88 10.60 -1.22 -9.01
C GLY A 88 10.63 -1.42 -7.51
N ALA A 89 11.10 -2.58 -7.05
CA ALA A 89 11.25 -2.88 -5.62
C ALA A 89 12.27 -1.93 -4.96
N ALA A 90 13.42 -1.72 -5.60
CA ALA A 90 14.46 -0.82 -5.10
C ALA A 90 13.98 0.64 -5.05
N PHE A 91 13.13 1.06 -5.99
CA PHE A 91 12.54 2.39 -5.98
C PHE A 91 11.69 2.62 -4.73
N VAL A 92 10.80 1.69 -4.39
CA VAL A 92 9.96 1.80 -3.19
C VAL A 92 10.81 1.73 -1.93
N TYR A 93 11.77 0.80 -1.88
CA TYR A 93 12.73 0.71 -0.77
C TYR A 93 13.51 2.02 -0.55
N PHE A 94 13.98 2.64 -1.64
CA PHE A 94 14.69 3.91 -1.56
C PHE A 94 13.78 5.06 -1.14
N ALA A 95 12.52 5.07 -1.63
CA ALA A 95 11.53 6.04 -1.17
C ALA A 95 11.27 5.90 0.34
N ASP A 96 11.21 4.67 0.85
CA ASP A 96 11.12 4.41 2.29
C ASP A 96 12.35 4.96 3.05
N LEU A 97 13.55 4.72 2.51
CA LEU A 97 14.78 5.23 3.11
C LEU A 97 14.87 6.78 3.10
N MET A 98 14.27 7.43 2.12
CA MET A 98 14.27 8.91 1.99
C MET A 98 13.28 9.61 2.93
N MET A 99 12.23 8.93 3.39
CA MET A 99 11.17 9.53 4.21
C MET A 99 11.66 10.18 5.51
N PRO A 100 12.58 9.58 6.29
CA PRO A 100 13.14 10.22 7.48
C PRO A 100 13.92 11.51 7.14
N PHE A 101 14.59 11.56 5.99
CA PHE A 101 15.38 12.73 5.57
C PHE A 101 14.51 13.89 5.11
N LEU A 102 13.30 13.63 4.63
CA LEU A 102 12.32 14.64 4.21
C LEU A 102 11.51 15.21 5.39
N GLY A 103 11.73 14.72 6.62
CA GLY A 103 10.99 15.18 7.81
C GLY A 103 9.51 14.78 7.80
N VAL A 104 9.12 13.78 7.00
CA VAL A 104 7.75 13.23 6.95
C VAL A 104 7.54 12.26 8.12
N GLU A 105 7.87 12.71 9.34
CA GLU A 105 7.67 11.92 10.56
C GLU A 105 6.40 12.34 11.31
N THR A 106 5.74 13.43 10.92
CA THR A 106 4.61 13.97 11.67
C THR A 106 3.46 14.37 10.75
N ASP A 107 2.25 13.91 11.08
CA ASP A 107 1.01 14.42 10.50
C ASP A 107 0.97 15.96 10.65
N PRO A 108 0.78 16.74 9.57
CA PRO A 108 0.63 18.20 9.65
C PRO A 108 -0.45 18.64 10.64
N HIS A 109 -1.50 17.85 10.83
CA HIS A 109 -2.55 18.11 11.81
C HIS A 109 -2.11 17.85 13.25
N LEU A 110 -1.16 16.93 13.47
CA LEU A 110 -0.58 16.68 14.80
C LEU A 110 0.51 17.70 15.13
N ALA A 111 1.31 18.10 14.15
CA ALA A 111 2.34 19.14 14.28
C ALA A 111 1.76 20.52 14.69
N LEU A 112 0.53 20.83 14.26
CA LEU A 112 -0.21 22.03 14.66
C LEU A 112 -0.82 21.95 16.08
N THR A 113 -0.90 20.76 16.66
CA THR A 113 -1.39 20.55 18.04
C THR A 113 -0.27 20.38 19.06
N LEU A 114 0.99 20.37 18.62
CA LEU A 114 2.14 20.35 19.52
C LEU A 114 2.31 21.74 20.16
N PRO A 115 2.39 21.86 21.50
CA PRO A 115 2.79 23.11 22.14
C PRO A 115 4.21 23.47 21.68
N SER A 116 4.39 24.73 21.30
CA SER A 116 5.58 25.30 20.66
C SER A 116 6.91 25.23 21.45
N ASP A 117 6.96 24.50 22.58
CA ASP A 117 8.06 24.54 23.55
C ASP A 117 8.68 23.17 23.89
N ALA A 118 8.71 22.23 22.94
CA ALA A 118 9.51 21.01 23.10
C ALA A 118 10.91 21.20 22.49
N LYS A 119 11.90 21.49 23.35
CA LYS A 119 13.32 21.48 22.96
C LYS A 119 13.74 20.08 22.47
N PRO A 120 14.59 19.98 21.44
CA PRO A 120 15.05 18.68 20.94
C PRO A 120 16.00 18.06 21.97
N VAL A 121 15.57 16.99 22.61
CA VAL A 121 16.46 16.16 23.43
C VAL A 121 17.30 15.32 22.48
N LYS A 122 18.61 15.60 22.44
CA LYS A 122 19.60 14.82 21.71
C LYS A 122 19.49 13.35 22.10
N ALA A 123 19.26 12.48 21.12
CA ALA A 123 19.39 11.04 21.29
C ALA A 123 20.83 10.70 21.69
N LYS A 124 21.02 10.24 22.91
CA LYS A 124 22.29 9.69 23.38
C LYS A 124 22.30 8.22 22.98
N VAL A 125 23.13 7.90 21.99
CA VAL A 125 23.45 6.51 21.62
C VAL A 125 24.22 5.91 22.80
N GLU A 126 23.65 4.92 23.47
CA GLU A 126 24.36 4.05 24.40
C GLU A 126 24.25 2.61 23.88
N ASP A 127 25.41 2.04 23.54
CA ASP A 127 25.61 0.67 23.08
C ASP A 127 25.27 -0.39 24.15
N PRO A 128 25.00 -1.66 23.78
CA PRO A 128 24.41 -2.65 24.66
C PRO A 128 25.46 -3.26 25.58
N VAL A 129 25.21 -3.25 26.89
CA VAL A 129 25.95 -4.08 27.85
C VAL A 129 24.98 -5.02 28.57
N ALA A 130 25.29 -6.30 28.45
CA ALA A 130 24.58 -7.43 29.02
C ALA A 130 24.51 -7.39 30.56
N SER A 131 23.39 -7.83 31.13
CA SER A 131 23.42 -8.62 32.37
C SER A 131 22.18 -9.49 32.51
N SER A 132 22.41 -10.79 32.43
CA SER A 132 21.60 -11.87 32.98
C SER A 132 21.31 -11.69 34.46
N THR A 133 20.09 -12.01 34.91
CA THR A 133 19.79 -12.54 36.26
C THR A 133 18.36 -13.12 36.24
N THR A 134 18.20 -14.44 36.19
CA THR A 134 18.06 -15.38 37.31
C THR A 134 16.66 -15.36 37.90
N GLU A 135 15.89 -16.41 37.60
CA GLU A 135 14.67 -16.78 38.30
C GLU A 135 14.96 -17.03 39.78
N GLU A 136 14.22 -16.38 40.68
CA GLU A 136 14.11 -16.84 42.07
C GLU A 136 12.64 -17.01 42.46
N LEU A 137 12.29 -18.27 42.68
CA LEU A 137 11.07 -18.76 43.29
C LEU A 137 11.10 -18.42 44.80
N SER A 138 10.21 -17.55 45.29
CA SER A 138 10.04 -17.37 46.73
C SER A 138 8.63 -17.77 47.18
N ILE A 139 8.55 -18.96 47.77
CA ILE A 139 7.39 -19.55 48.44
C ILE A 139 7.06 -18.69 49.69
N ARG A 140 5.82 -18.18 49.81
CA ARG A 140 5.31 -17.60 51.06
C ARG A 140 4.33 -18.57 51.71
N ILE A 141 4.63 -18.94 52.95
CA ILE A 141 3.83 -19.77 53.85
C ILE A 141 2.80 -18.86 54.54
N ASP A 142 1.52 -19.20 54.41
CA ASP A 142 0.42 -18.53 55.13
C ASP A 142 0.37 -18.99 56.59
N LYS A 143 0.36 -18.01 57.51
CA LYS A 143 -0.06 -18.20 58.90
C LYS A 143 -1.21 -17.24 59.19
N ILE A 144 -2.38 -17.81 59.47
CA ILE A 144 -3.57 -17.11 59.92
C ILE A 144 -3.56 -17.10 61.45
N GLU A 145 -3.67 -15.92 62.06
CA GLU A 145 -4.12 -15.77 63.45
C GLU A 145 -4.92 -14.46 63.61
N ASN A 146 -6.05 -14.57 64.33
CA ASN A 146 -7.10 -13.57 64.53
C ASN A 146 -6.65 -12.32 65.30
N GLY A 147 -7.24 -11.16 64.98
CA GLY A 147 -7.31 -10.01 65.90
C GLY A 147 -7.37 -8.66 65.21
N GLU A 148 -8.46 -7.93 65.40
CA GLU A 148 -8.80 -6.63 64.81
C GLU A 148 -7.69 -5.56 64.87
N VAL A 149 -7.45 -4.83 63.76
CA VAL A 149 -6.71 -3.55 63.77
C VAL A 149 -7.31 -2.57 62.76
N HIS A 150 -7.71 -1.40 63.26
CA HIS A 150 -8.15 -0.23 62.51
C HIS A 150 -7.11 0.26 61.48
N HIS A 151 -7.47 0.33 60.20
CA HIS A 151 -6.69 1.09 59.21
C HIS A 151 -7.07 2.58 59.23
N ARG A 152 -6.26 3.36 59.96
CA ARG A 152 -6.18 4.82 59.83
C ARG A 152 -5.69 5.17 58.42
N ARG A 153 -6.55 5.82 57.62
CA ARG A 153 -6.16 6.47 56.36
C ARG A 153 -5.03 7.47 56.64
N LYS A 154 -3.84 7.21 56.09
CA LYS A 154 -2.80 8.23 55.90
C LYS A 154 -2.48 8.27 54.42
N ALA A 155 -3.18 9.15 53.71
CA ALA A 155 -2.84 9.54 52.35
C ALA A 155 -1.44 10.14 52.39
N THR A 156 -0.51 9.55 51.64
CA THR A 156 0.82 10.11 51.41
C THR A 156 0.95 10.36 49.92
N HIS A 157 1.13 11.62 49.57
CA HIS A 157 1.35 12.13 48.22
C HIS A 157 2.55 11.41 47.57
N SER A 158 2.30 10.42 46.72
CA SER A 158 3.31 9.86 45.80
C SER A 158 2.74 9.42 44.45
N GLY A 159 1.48 9.79 44.14
CA GLY A 159 0.79 9.38 42.92
C GLY A 159 1.10 10.22 41.67
N GLN A 160 1.55 11.47 41.82
CA GLN A 160 1.66 12.38 40.68
C GLN A 160 2.83 12.09 39.73
N VAL A 161 3.98 11.62 40.25
CA VAL A 161 5.18 11.39 39.42
C VAL A 161 5.08 10.08 38.62
N ALA A 162 4.32 9.09 39.10
CA ALA A 162 4.08 7.84 38.40
C ALA A 162 3.01 8.00 37.30
N GLU A 163 1.92 8.71 37.59
CA GLU A 163 0.88 9.04 36.60
C GLU A 163 1.42 9.93 35.47
N GLU A 164 2.27 10.93 35.75
CA GLU A 164 2.87 11.76 34.70
C GLU A 164 3.81 10.97 33.79
N LYS A 165 4.57 10.00 34.32
CA LYS A 165 5.45 9.13 33.52
C LYS A 165 4.66 8.13 32.68
N GLU A 166 3.60 7.53 33.21
CA GLU A 166 2.73 6.61 32.45
C GLU A 166 1.91 7.36 31.39
N VAL A 167 1.38 8.55 31.70
CA VAL A 167 0.64 9.38 30.73
C VAL A 167 1.58 9.93 29.66
N SER A 168 2.81 10.31 30.02
CA SER A 168 3.83 10.72 29.05
C SER A 168 4.30 9.56 28.19
N ALA A 169 4.57 8.38 28.76
CA ALA A 169 4.98 7.19 28.00
C ALA A 169 3.87 6.68 27.09
N ARG A 170 2.62 6.67 27.55
CA ARG A 170 1.45 6.30 26.75
C ARG A 170 1.12 7.33 25.67
N SER A 171 1.33 8.62 25.94
CA SER A 171 1.23 9.66 24.92
C SER A 171 2.38 9.56 23.91
N GLN A 172 3.59 9.26 24.35
CA GLN A 172 4.76 9.04 23.48
C GLN A 172 4.60 7.79 22.61
N GLU A 173 4.08 6.68 23.16
CA GLU A 173 3.76 5.45 22.43
C GLU A 173 2.65 5.67 21.39
N VAL A 174 1.59 6.41 21.74
CA VAL A 174 0.50 6.77 20.81
C VAL A 174 0.99 7.70 19.71
N ILE A 175 1.86 8.68 20.03
CA ILE A 175 2.48 9.58 19.04
C ILE A 175 3.42 8.80 18.11
N CYS A 176 4.24 7.88 18.64
CA CYS A 176 5.16 7.06 17.84
C CYS A 176 4.39 6.05 16.96
N GLN A 177 3.29 5.48 17.45
CA GLN A 177 2.37 4.66 16.65
C GLN A 177 1.73 5.48 15.53
N SER A 178 1.21 6.68 15.83
CA SER A 178 0.56 7.57 14.85
C SER A 178 1.53 8.12 13.78
N ALA A 179 2.76 8.46 14.16
CA ALA A 179 3.83 8.88 13.26
C ALA A 179 4.23 7.75 12.28
N SER A 180 4.35 6.52 12.80
CA SER A 180 4.62 5.34 11.96
C SER A 180 3.47 5.05 10.99
N SER A 181 2.22 5.23 11.41
CA SER A 181 1.04 5.01 10.56
C SER A 181 0.94 6.06 9.44
N TRP A 182 1.29 7.33 9.69
CA TRP A 182 1.27 8.35 8.65
C TRP A 182 2.36 8.14 7.60
N ARG A 183 3.58 7.78 8.04
CA ARG A 183 4.69 7.41 7.15
C ARG A 183 4.26 6.29 6.19
N ARG A 184 3.65 5.23 6.72
CA ARG A 184 3.11 4.11 5.93
C ARG A 184 2.04 4.55 4.94
N ILE A 185 1.10 5.40 5.36
CA ILE A 185 0.03 5.92 4.48
C ILE A 185 0.61 6.74 3.32
N VAL A 186 1.58 7.62 3.59
CA VAL A 186 2.21 8.44 2.55
C VAL A 186 3.01 7.58 1.58
N LEU A 187 3.76 6.58 2.07
CA LEU A 187 4.48 5.64 1.22
C LEU A 187 3.55 4.81 0.36
N LEU A 188 2.44 4.34 0.94
CA LEU A 188 1.40 3.62 0.22
C LEU A 188 0.82 4.47 -0.91
N ILE A 189 0.45 5.73 -0.63
CA ILE A 189 -0.06 6.66 -1.65
C ILE A 189 0.99 6.90 -2.74
N LEU A 190 2.25 7.15 -2.36
CA LEU A 190 3.33 7.44 -3.29
C LEU A 190 3.62 6.23 -4.19
N ALA A 191 3.76 5.05 -3.60
CA ALA A 191 4.03 3.82 -4.34
C ALA A 191 2.88 3.49 -5.28
N ILE A 192 1.62 3.62 -4.82
CA ILE A 192 0.43 3.39 -5.63
C ILE A 192 0.36 4.37 -6.81
N THR A 193 0.60 5.65 -6.54
CA THR A 193 0.63 6.66 -7.60
C THR A 193 1.70 6.35 -8.64
N ILE A 194 2.84 5.80 -8.24
CA ILE A 194 3.95 5.54 -9.16
C ILE A 194 3.72 4.27 -9.98
N HIS A 195 3.08 3.23 -9.43
CA HIS A 195 2.73 2.04 -10.21
C HIS A 195 1.63 2.32 -11.25
N ASN A 196 0.74 3.28 -10.95
CA ASN A 196 -0.35 3.67 -11.84
C ASN A 196 0.15 4.31 -13.15
N ILE A 197 1.40 4.80 -13.16
CA ILE A 197 2.02 5.40 -14.35
C ILE A 197 2.29 4.32 -15.42
N PRO A 198 3.04 3.23 -15.14
CA PRO A 198 3.17 2.11 -16.08
C PRO A 198 1.85 1.51 -16.56
N GLU A 199 0.85 1.38 -15.69
CA GLU A 199 -0.47 0.85 -16.06
C GLU A 199 -1.18 1.75 -17.08
N GLY A 200 -1.26 3.05 -16.79
CA GLY A 200 -1.80 4.03 -17.72
C GLY A 200 -1.05 4.01 -19.05
N LEU A 201 0.29 3.97 -19.01
CA LEU A 201 1.13 3.87 -20.21
C LEU A 201 0.81 2.61 -21.01
N ALA A 202 0.66 1.45 -20.37
CA ALA A 202 0.37 0.18 -21.02
C ALA A 202 -1.00 0.19 -21.73
N VAL A 203 -2.04 0.69 -21.07
CA VAL A 203 -3.36 0.91 -21.70
C VAL A 203 -3.25 1.86 -22.88
N GLY A 204 -2.53 2.97 -22.70
CA GLY A 204 -2.32 3.99 -23.72
C GLY A 204 -1.62 3.46 -24.96
N VAL A 205 -0.50 2.76 -24.79
CA VAL A 205 0.25 2.15 -25.88
C VAL A 205 -0.55 1.01 -26.52
N GLY A 206 -1.26 0.20 -25.74
CA GLY A 206 -2.12 -0.87 -26.26
C GLY A 206 -3.12 -0.33 -27.29
N PHE A 207 -3.86 0.72 -26.93
CA PHE A 207 -4.78 1.38 -27.88
C PHE A 207 -4.05 2.17 -28.96
N GLY A 208 -2.92 2.81 -28.65
CA GLY A 208 -2.11 3.57 -29.60
C GLY A 208 -1.44 2.71 -30.69
N ALA A 209 -1.15 1.44 -30.37
CA ALA A 209 -0.56 0.45 -31.26
C ALA A 209 -1.64 -0.40 -31.96
N ALA A 210 -2.90 -0.34 -31.52
CA ALA A 210 -3.99 -1.12 -32.07
C ALA A 210 -4.10 -0.93 -33.59
N GLY A 211 -4.02 -2.05 -34.33
CA GLY A 211 -4.06 -2.08 -35.80
C GLY A 211 -2.74 -1.79 -36.51
N LYS A 212 -1.64 -1.51 -35.79
CA LYS A 212 -0.30 -1.29 -36.39
C LYS A 212 0.51 -2.56 -36.57
N THR A 213 0.18 -3.63 -35.85
CA THR A 213 0.85 -4.93 -35.93
C THR A 213 -0.18 -6.04 -35.69
N SER A 214 0.06 -7.23 -36.24
CA SER A 214 -0.81 -8.41 -36.06
C SER A 214 -1.01 -8.80 -34.60
N SER A 215 -0.07 -8.46 -33.71
CA SER A 215 -0.17 -8.71 -32.27
C SER A 215 -0.86 -7.58 -31.49
N ALA A 216 -0.92 -6.36 -32.03
CA ALA A 216 -1.52 -5.21 -31.35
C ALA A 216 -2.94 -5.01 -31.85
N THR A 217 -3.90 -5.72 -31.26
CA THR A 217 -5.32 -5.63 -31.64
C THR A 217 -6.11 -4.75 -30.67
N PHE A 218 -7.22 -4.20 -31.14
CA PHE A 218 -8.17 -3.49 -30.27
C PHE A 218 -8.66 -4.38 -29.12
N GLU A 219 -8.86 -5.67 -29.39
CA GLU A 219 -9.31 -6.64 -28.37
C GLU A 219 -8.26 -6.86 -27.30
N SER A 220 -6.98 -7.01 -27.67
CA SER A 220 -5.88 -7.11 -26.72
C SER A 220 -5.77 -5.87 -25.84
N ALA A 221 -5.87 -4.67 -26.43
CA ALA A 221 -5.85 -3.41 -25.68
C ALA A 221 -7.05 -3.26 -24.73
N ARG A 222 -8.25 -3.69 -25.17
CA ARG A 222 -9.46 -3.71 -24.35
C ARG A 222 -9.32 -4.67 -23.17
N ASN A 223 -8.86 -5.90 -23.41
CA ASN A 223 -8.72 -6.92 -22.37
C ASN A 223 -7.68 -6.48 -21.34
N LEU A 224 -6.55 -5.92 -21.79
CA LEU A 224 -5.54 -5.33 -20.90
C LEU A 224 -6.14 -4.25 -19.99
N ALA A 225 -6.89 -3.31 -20.56
CA ALA A 225 -7.52 -2.24 -19.79
C ALA A 225 -8.62 -2.74 -18.84
N ILE A 226 -9.32 -3.83 -19.17
CA ILE A 226 -10.26 -4.49 -18.26
C ILE A 226 -9.50 -5.14 -17.09
N GLY A 227 -8.43 -5.90 -17.38
CA GLY A 227 -7.60 -6.54 -16.35
C GLY A 227 -7.03 -5.54 -15.35
N ILE A 228 -6.43 -4.45 -15.86
CA ILE A 228 -5.95 -3.33 -15.04
C ILE A 228 -7.10 -2.68 -14.27
N GLY A 229 -8.23 -2.38 -14.91
CA GLY A 229 -9.33 -1.73 -14.20
C GLY A 229 -9.85 -2.54 -13.00
N ILE A 230 -9.89 -3.87 -13.13
CA ILE A 230 -10.41 -4.76 -12.08
C ILE A 230 -9.54 -4.72 -10.81
N GLN A 231 -8.21 -4.75 -10.94
CA GLN A 231 -7.32 -4.68 -9.77
C GLN A 231 -7.23 -3.26 -9.18
N ASN A 232 -7.48 -2.23 -9.97
CA ASN A 232 -7.46 -0.84 -9.50
C ASN A 232 -8.61 -0.55 -8.54
N PHE A 233 -9.71 -1.32 -8.60
CA PHE A 233 -10.80 -1.20 -7.62
C PHE A 233 -10.33 -1.53 -6.19
N PRO A 234 -9.71 -2.70 -5.90
CA PRO A 234 -9.09 -2.95 -4.60
C PRO A 234 -8.04 -1.91 -4.18
N GLU A 235 -7.26 -1.36 -5.11
CA GLU A 235 -6.24 -0.35 -4.79
C GLU A 235 -6.82 0.98 -4.30
N GLY A 236 -7.88 1.46 -4.94
CA GLY A 236 -8.57 2.68 -4.50
C GLY A 236 -9.08 2.56 -3.06
N LEU A 237 -9.58 1.38 -2.69
CA LEU A 237 -9.95 1.07 -1.30
C LEU A 237 -8.72 0.98 -0.38
N ALA A 238 -7.64 0.34 -0.84
CA ALA A 238 -6.40 0.18 -0.08
C ALA A 238 -5.77 1.54 0.29
N VAL A 239 -5.94 2.58 -0.54
CA VAL A 239 -5.51 3.95 -0.19
C VAL A 239 -6.51 4.66 0.72
N SER A 240 -7.80 4.65 0.38
CA SER A 240 -8.80 5.48 1.07
C SER A 240 -9.12 4.99 2.47
N LEU A 241 -9.06 3.68 2.72
CA LEU A 241 -9.45 3.09 3.99
C LEU A 241 -8.43 3.38 5.12
N PRO A 242 -7.11 3.20 4.95
CA PRO A 242 -6.12 3.62 5.95
C PRO A 242 -6.20 5.12 6.28
N LEU A 243 -6.38 5.98 5.27
CA LEU A 243 -6.61 7.42 5.46
C LEU A 243 -7.85 7.69 6.33
N ARG A 244 -8.94 6.95 6.10
CA ARG A 244 -10.15 7.07 6.92
C ARG A 244 -9.90 6.62 8.36
N CYS A 245 -9.13 5.55 8.54
CA CYS A 245 -8.75 5.00 9.84
C CYS A 245 -7.80 5.93 10.61
N SER A 246 -6.97 6.73 9.92
CA SER A 246 -6.11 7.75 10.54
C SER A 246 -6.88 9.00 11.03
N GLY A 247 -8.21 8.98 10.99
CA GLY A 247 -9.08 10.06 11.46
C GLY A 247 -9.54 11.03 10.38
N MET A 248 -9.12 10.85 9.12
CA MET A 248 -9.53 11.72 8.02
C MET A 248 -11.03 11.63 7.73
N SER A 249 -11.66 12.73 7.32
CA SER A 249 -13.06 12.72 6.87
C SER A 249 -13.25 11.84 5.63
N LYS A 250 -14.43 11.20 5.48
CA LYS A 250 -14.75 10.34 4.32
C LYS A 250 -14.44 11.00 2.97
N TRP A 251 -14.78 12.29 2.82
CA TRP A 251 -14.53 13.05 1.60
C TRP A 251 -13.05 13.23 1.29
N ARG A 252 -12.23 13.60 2.28
CA ARG A 252 -10.79 13.75 2.07
C ARG A 252 -10.13 12.41 1.75
N ALA A 253 -10.52 11.34 2.45
CA ALA A 253 -10.01 9.99 2.20
C ALA A 253 -10.35 9.50 0.78
N PHE A 254 -11.58 9.73 0.32
CA PHE A 254 -11.99 9.48 -1.06
C PHE A 254 -11.18 10.31 -2.07
N TRP A 255 -11.00 11.61 -1.81
CA TRP A 255 -10.24 12.49 -2.70
C TRP A 255 -8.80 12.01 -2.90
N TYR A 256 -8.08 11.69 -1.83
CA TYR A 256 -6.73 11.15 -1.95
C TYR A 256 -6.72 9.78 -2.63
N GLY A 257 -7.68 8.90 -2.33
CA GLY A 257 -7.78 7.57 -2.94
C GLY A 257 -8.04 7.57 -4.44
N GLN A 258 -8.86 8.49 -4.96
CA GLN A 258 -9.05 8.60 -6.41
C GLN A 258 -7.96 9.43 -7.09
N LEU A 259 -7.31 10.34 -6.35
CA LEU A 259 -6.23 11.18 -6.90
C LEU A 259 -4.98 10.36 -7.19
N SER A 260 -4.71 9.30 -6.41
CA SER A 260 -3.59 8.39 -6.67
C SER A 260 -3.70 7.67 -8.01
N GLY A 261 -4.92 7.43 -8.52
CA GLY A 261 -5.18 6.84 -9.84
C GLY A 261 -5.28 7.86 -10.98
N MET A 262 -5.36 9.15 -10.69
CA MET A 262 -5.57 10.18 -11.72
C MET A 262 -4.35 10.37 -12.65
N VAL A 263 -3.22 9.74 -12.33
CA VAL A 263 -2.05 9.68 -13.21
C VAL A 263 -2.25 8.74 -14.40
N GLU A 264 -3.16 7.75 -14.31
CA GLU A 264 -3.37 6.77 -15.39
C GLU A 264 -3.88 7.43 -16.68
N PRO A 265 -4.91 8.32 -16.67
CA PRO A 265 -5.34 9.01 -17.89
C PRO A 265 -4.27 9.87 -18.53
N VAL A 266 -3.43 10.50 -17.71
CA VAL A 266 -2.31 11.32 -18.19
C VAL A 266 -1.25 10.44 -18.85
N ALA A 267 -0.83 9.37 -18.18
CA ALA A 267 0.15 8.43 -18.69
C ALA A 267 -0.34 7.69 -19.94
N GLY A 268 -1.64 7.34 -20.00
CA GLY A 268 -2.21 6.68 -21.18
C GLY A 268 -2.34 7.58 -22.39
N LEU A 269 -2.64 8.87 -22.19
CA LEU A 269 -2.61 9.82 -23.29
C LEU A 269 -1.18 9.97 -23.85
N LEU A 270 -0.18 10.06 -22.97
CA LEU A 270 1.23 10.10 -23.37
C LEU A 270 1.64 8.81 -24.09
N GLY A 271 1.26 7.64 -23.57
CA GLY A 271 1.53 6.34 -24.19
C GLY A 271 0.92 6.21 -25.59
N ALA A 272 -0.31 6.68 -25.78
CA ALA A 272 -1.00 6.63 -27.07
C ALA A 272 -0.38 7.54 -28.14
N VAL A 273 0.21 8.66 -27.73
CA VAL A 273 0.91 9.60 -28.64
C VAL A 273 2.35 9.16 -28.89
N ALA A 274 3.03 8.64 -27.88
CA ALA A 274 4.44 8.29 -27.89
C ALA A 274 4.71 6.79 -28.08
N VAL A 275 3.83 6.06 -28.78
CA VAL A 275 3.89 4.59 -28.95
C VAL A 275 5.29 4.10 -29.34
N VAL A 276 5.94 4.75 -30.30
CA VAL A 276 7.28 4.36 -30.80
C VAL A 276 8.35 4.45 -29.71
N LEU A 277 8.22 5.41 -28.78
CA LEU A 277 9.14 5.57 -27.65
C LEU A 277 8.78 4.66 -26.49
N ALA A 278 7.48 4.43 -26.27
CA ALA A 278 6.97 3.70 -25.12
C ALA A 278 7.03 2.17 -25.30
N GLU A 279 6.78 1.66 -26.50
CA GLU A 279 6.70 0.21 -26.78
C GLU A 279 7.98 -0.56 -26.38
N PRO A 280 9.22 -0.09 -26.68
CA PRO A 280 10.43 -0.77 -26.22
C PRO A 280 10.65 -0.70 -24.70
N LEU A 281 10.04 0.29 -24.03
CA LEU A 281 10.18 0.51 -22.59
C LEU A 281 9.13 -0.24 -21.77
N LEU A 282 8.01 -0.66 -22.40
CA LEU A 282 6.89 -1.30 -21.73
C LEU A 282 7.25 -2.56 -20.91
N PRO A 283 8.05 -3.52 -21.41
CA PRO A 283 8.39 -4.69 -20.61
C PRO A 283 9.10 -4.32 -19.30
N TYR A 284 9.96 -3.29 -19.34
CA TYR A 284 10.64 -2.77 -18.16
C TYR A 284 9.66 -2.04 -17.24
N ALA A 285 8.76 -1.22 -17.80
CA ALA A 285 7.79 -0.44 -17.03
C ALA A 285 6.76 -1.33 -16.32
N LEU A 286 6.22 -2.35 -17.01
CA LEU A 286 5.30 -3.33 -16.42
C LEU A 286 5.97 -4.16 -15.34
N ALA A 287 7.19 -4.64 -15.59
CA ALA A 287 7.94 -5.37 -14.58
C ALA A 287 8.31 -4.46 -13.38
N PHE A 288 8.63 -3.19 -13.63
CA PHE A 288 8.83 -2.18 -12.59
C PHE A 288 7.59 -2.00 -11.72
N ALA A 289 6.41 -1.85 -12.31
CA ALA A 289 5.16 -1.79 -11.56
C ALA A 289 4.93 -3.06 -10.72
N ALA A 290 5.15 -4.25 -11.30
CA ALA A 290 5.03 -5.51 -10.57
C ALA A 290 5.99 -5.59 -9.37
N GLY A 291 7.25 -5.18 -9.56
CA GLY A 291 8.25 -5.19 -8.49
C GLY A 291 7.94 -4.20 -7.36
N ALA A 292 7.50 -3.00 -7.71
CA ALA A 292 7.06 -1.99 -6.75
C ALA A 292 5.83 -2.48 -5.95
N MET A 293 4.83 -3.04 -6.65
CA MET A 293 3.60 -3.54 -6.04
C MET A 293 3.86 -4.73 -5.10
N VAL A 294 4.70 -5.69 -5.51
CA VAL A 294 5.10 -6.81 -4.64
C VAL A 294 5.83 -6.31 -3.40
N TYR A 295 6.74 -5.33 -3.54
CA TYR A 295 7.43 -4.74 -2.38
C TYR A 295 6.43 -4.12 -1.39
N VAL A 296 5.52 -3.26 -1.85
CA VAL A 296 4.49 -2.61 -1.01
C VAL A 296 3.61 -3.65 -0.30
N VAL A 297 3.19 -4.70 -1.02
CA VAL A 297 2.35 -5.72 -0.41
C VAL A 297 3.08 -6.46 0.71
N VAL A 298 4.35 -6.80 0.50
CA VAL A 298 5.16 -7.55 1.46
C VAL A 298 5.58 -6.70 2.66
N ASP A 299 5.98 -5.45 2.43
CA ASP A 299 6.57 -4.58 3.46
C ASP A 299 5.51 -3.77 4.22
N ASP A 300 4.38 -3.42 3.57
CA ASP A 300 3.33 -2.60 4.16
C ASP A 300 2.02 -3.36 4.39
N ILE A 301 1.36 -3.84 3.32
CA ILE A 301 -0.05 -4.28 3.40
C ILE A 301 -0.21 -5.56 4.23
N ILE A 302 0.62 -6.58 3.99
CA ILE A 302 0.55 -7.85 4.73
C ILE A 302 0.88 -7.63 6.21
N PRO A 303 1.99 -6.95 6.58
CA PRO A 303 2.26 -6.64 7.98
C PRO A 303 1.14 -5.86 8.64
N GLU A 304 0.61 -4.81 8.00
CA GLU A 304 -0.47 -3.97 8.54
C GLU A 304 -1.74 -4.80 8.81
N ALA A 305 -2.13 -5.68 7.88
CA ALA A 305 -3.29 -6.54 8.05
C ALA A 305 -3.18 -7.53 9.23
N GLN A 306 -1.97 -7.76 9.74
CA GLN A 306 -1.71 -8.68 10.86
C GLN A 306 -1.56 -7.98 12.21
N VAL A 307 -1.45 -6.65 12.26
CA VAL A 307 -1.20 -5.89 13.50
C VAL A 307 -2.31 -6.06 14.54
N SER A 308 -3.58 -6.11 14.14
CA SER A 308 -4.70 -6.11 15.11
C SER A 308 -5.08 -7.49 15.67
N GLY A 309 -4.21 -8.50 15.53
CA GLY A 309 -4.43 -9.85 16.07
C GLY A 309 -5.39 -10.71 15.25
N ASN A 310 -5.86 -10.25 14.09
CA ASN A 310 -6.72 -11.02 13.16
C ASN A 310 -5.92 -11.64 12.00
N GLY A 311 -4.64 -11.97 12.19
CA GLY A 311 -3.76 -12.42 11.10
C GLY A 311 -4.29 -13.61 10.31
N LYS A 312 -4.96 -14.58 10.95
CA LYS A 312 -5.60 -15.71 10.24
C LYS A 312 -6.70 -15.25 9.28
N LEU A 313 -7.51 -14.26 9.67
CA LEU A 313 -8.54 -13.69 8.81
C LEU A 313 -7.87 -13.02 7.60
N ALA A 314 -6.87 -12.16 7.84
CA ALA A 314 -6.12 -11.47 6.80
C ALA A 314 -5.50 -12.45 5.78
N SER A 315 -4.90 -13.56 6.24
CA SER A 315 -4.35 -14.59 5.35
C SER A 315 -5.42 -15.26 4.50
N TRP A 316 -6.56 -15.66 5.08
CA TRP A 316 -7.64 -16.29 4.31
C TRP A 316 -8.29 -15.33 3.32
N THR A 317 -8.49 -14.08 3.72
CA THR A 317 -8.98 -13.05 2.80
C THR A 317 -7.98 -12.74 1.70
N SER A 318 -6.68 -12.83 1.96
CA SER A 318 -5.63 -12.72 0.94
C SER A 318 -5.68 -13.85 -0.07
N ILE A 319 -5.83 -15.10 0.37
CA ILE A 319 -6.04 -16.24 -0.55
C ILE A 319 -7.31 -16.02 -1.38
N LEU A 320 -8.41 -15.57 -0.76
CA LEU A 320 -9.65 -15.27 -1.48
C LEU A 320 -9.44 -14.17 -2.53
N GLY A 321 -8.78 -13.07 -2.17
CA GLY A 321 -8.47 -11.97 -3.10
C GLY A 321 -7.61 -12.42 -4.26
N PHE A 322 -6.60 -13.26 -3.98
CA PHE A 322 -5.74 -13.85 -5.00
C PHE A 322 -6.54 -14.72 -5.97
N ILE A 323 -7.40 -15.61 -5.47
CA ILE A 323 -8.24 -16.48 -6.31
C ILE A 323 -9.23 -15.65 -7.14
N VAL A 324 -9.84 -14.64 -6.55
CA VAL A 324 -10.78 -13.75 -7.25
C VAL A 324 -10.05 -13.05 -8.39
N MET A 325 -8.89 -12.43 -8.13
CA MET A 325 -8.13 -11.73 -9.16
C MET A 325 -7.64 -12.68 -10.25
N MET A 326 -7.06 -13.83 -9.89
CA MET A 326 -6.65 -14.86 -10.86
C MET A 326 -7.82 -15.33 -11.73
N SER A 327 -8.99 -15.56 -11.13
CA SER A 327 -10.18 -16.01 -11.88
C SER A 327 -10.71 -14.94 -12.82
N LEU A 328 -10.62 -13.66 -12.42
CA LEU A 328 -11.03 -12.53 -13.25
C LEU A 328 -10.06 -12.33 -14.42
N ASP A 329 -8.75 -12.38 -14.17
CA ASP A 329 -7.74 -12.23 -15.22
C ASP A 329 -7.81 -13.40 -16.22
N VAL A 330 -7.81 -14.65 -15.76
CA VAL A 330 -7.88 -15.84 -16.64
C VAL A 330 -9.26 -15.98 -17.30
N GLY A 331 -10.34 -15.55 -16.63
CA GLY A 331 -11.71 -15.71 -17.12
C GLY A 331 -12.17 -14.61 -18.07
N LEU A 332 -11.59 -13.41 -17.98
CA LEU A 332 -11.96 -12.24 -18.81
C LEU A 332 -10.85 -11.82 -19.79
N GLY A 333 -9.62 -12.30 -19.60
CA GLY A 333 -8.42 -12.02 -20.40
C GLY A 333 -8.34 -12.82 -21.68
#